data_AF-A0A7C8DSQ0-F1
#
_entry.id   AF-A0A7C8DSQ0-F1
#
_cell.length_a   1.000
_cell.length_b   1.000
_cell.length_c   1.000
_cell.angle_alpha   90.00
_cell.angle_beta   90.00
_cell.angle_gamma   90.00
#
_symmetry.space_group_name_H-M   'P 1'
#
loop_
_entity.id
_entity.type
_entity.pdbx_description
1 polymer ?
#
loop_
_entity_poly.entity_id
_entity_poly.type
_entity_poly.pdbx_seq_one_letter_code
_entity_poly.pdbx_strand_id
1 'polypeptide(L)' 'VDRAGGKKTASLDDLMGKPLGEAVRELQIRFLESALKEARFNQKTAARILGLTYHQFRGLYRKFGKEIEQA' A
#
# COMPACT_ATOMS: atom_id res chain seq x y z
N VAL A 1 -25.96 -4.05 11.18
CA VAL A 1 -24.62 -4.33 11.73
C VAL A 1 -23.66 -4.22 10.56
N ASP A 2 -23.51 -3.02 9.99
CA ASP A 2 -22.86 -2.88 8.69
C ASP A 2 -22.04 -1.59 8.71
N ARG A 3 -20.81 -1.72 9.21
CA ARG A 3 -19.83 -0.63 9.22
C ARG A 3 -19.29 -0.45 7.80
N ALA A 4 -19.61 0.72 7.24
CA ALA A 4 -18.76 1.58 6.42
C ALA A 4 -17.72 0.93 5.47
N GLY A 5 -17.97 1.09 4.16
CA GLY A 5 -16.93 1.46 3.20
C GLY A 5 -15.95 0.37 2.80
N GLY A 6 -16.45 -0.74 2.25
CA GLY A 6 -15.61 -1.62 1.45
C GLY A 6 -15.07 -0.87 0.23
N LYS A 7 -13.85 -0.31 0.31
CA LYS A 7 -13.08 0.04 -0.89
C LYS A 7 -13.14 -1.20 -1.79
N LYS A 8 -13.67 -1.07 -3.00
CA LYS A 8 -13.69 -2.14 -4.03
C LYS A 8 -12.38 -2.91 -3.91
N THR A 9 -12.43 -4.20 -3.59
CA THR A 9 -11.29 -5.09 -3.72
C THR A 9 -10.93 -5.11 -5.18
N ALA A 10 -10.04 -4.21 -5.58
CA ALA A 10 -9.55 -4.10 -6.93
C ALA A 10 -8.77 -5.40 -7.22
N SER A 11 -9.18 -6.05 -8.30
CA SER A 11 -9.38 -7.50 -8.31
C SER A 11 -8.25 -8.38 -8.83
N LEU A 12 -6.95 -8.13 -8.69
CA LEU A 12 -5.86 -8.87 -9.39
C LEU A 12 -5.93 -8.82 -10.92
N ASP A 13 -7.05 -9.17 -11.55
CA ASP A 13 -7.34 -9.02 -12.98
C ASP A 13 -7.08 -7.59 -13.46
N ASP A 14 -7.41 -6.60 -12.61
CA ASP A 14 -7.15 -5.19 -12.88
C ASP A 14 -5.66 -4.83 -12.93
N LEU A 15 -4.82 -5.55 -12.19
CA LEU A 15 -3.37 -5.41 -12.24
C LEU A 15 -2.79 -6.16 -13.44
N MET A 16 -3.33 -7.33 -13.79
CA MET A 16 -2.88 -8.14 -14.94
C MET A 16 -3.14 -7.47 -16.29
N GLY A 17 -4.11 -6.56 -16.37
CA GLY A 17 -4.37 -5.74 -17.56
C GLY A 17 -3.41 -4.55 -17.76
N LYS A 18 -2.47 -4.30 -16.84
CA LYS A 18 -1.55 -3.16 -16.88
C LYS A 18 -0.14 -3.56 -17.32
N PRO A 19 0.65 -2.63 -17.87
CA PRO A 19 2.09 -2.83 -18.01
C PRO A 19 2.72 -3.20 -16.66
N LEU A 20 3.66 -4.14 -16.65
CA LEU A 20 4.23 -4.70 -15.42
C LEU A 20 4.72 -3.62 -14.43
N GLY A 21 5.39 -2.58 -14.93
CA GLY A 21 5.89 -1.48 -14.09
C GLY A 21 4.78 -0.72 -13.35
N GLU A 22 3.63 -0.53 -14.01
CA GLU A 22 2.46 0.13 -13.41
C GLU A 22 1.75 -0.78 -12.42
N ALA A 23 1.58 -2.06 -12.76
CA ALA A 23 0.98 -3.07 -11.88
C ALA A 23 1.78 -3.21 -10.58
N VAL A 24 3.11 -3.31 -10.67
CA VAL A 24 4.00 -3.41 -9.50
C VAL A 24 3.92 -2.14 -8.66
N ARG A 25 3.92 -0.95 -9.29
CA ARG A 25 3.79 0.32 -8.57
C ARG A 25 2.49 0.38 -7.77
N GLU A 26 1.37 0.03 -8.39
CA GLU A 26 0.06 0.06 -7.74
C GLU A 26 -0.03 -0.97 -6.60
N LEU A 27 0.49 -2.17 -6.82
CA LEU A 27 0.58 -3.18 -5.78
C LEU A 27 1.36 -2.68 -4.57
N GLN A 28 2.52 -2.04 -4.78
CA GLN A 28 3.33 -1.44 -3.71
C GLN A 28 2.55 -0.40 -2.92
N ILE A 29 1.80 0.49 -3.58
CA ILE A 29 0.98 1.52 -2.93
C ILE A 29 -0.11 0.86 -2.06
N ARG A 30 -0.84 -0.12 -2.60
CA ARG A 30 -1.89 -0.86 -1.87
C ARG A 30 -1.35 -1.52 -0.59
N PHE A 31 -0.19 -2.19 -0.69
CA PHE A 31 0.47 -2.80 0.47
C PHE A 31 0.91 -1.75 1.51
N LEU A 32 1.50 -0.65 1.07
CA LEU A 32 1.93 0.44 1.97
C LEU A 32 0.74 1.06 2.71
N GLU A 33 -0.35 1.38 2.00
CA GLU A 33 -1.57 1.91 2.61
C GLU A 33 -2.16 0.95 3.64
N SER A 34 -2.28 -0.34 3.29
CA SER A 34 -2.84 -1.36 4.18
C SER A 34 -2.00 -1.50 5.44
N ALA A 35 -0.68 -1.65 5.29
CA ALA A 35 0.23 -1.79 6.43
C ALA A 35 0.28 -0.54 7.31
N LEU A 36 0.20 0.66 6.71
CA LEU A 36 0.10 1.91 7.47
C LEU A 36 -1.20 1.98 8.26
N LYS A 37 -2.35 1.65 7.66
CA LYS A 37 -3.64 1.64 8.35
C LYS A 37 -3.64 0.65 9.50
N GLU A 38 -3.15 -0.58 9.28
CA GLU A 38 -3.02 -1.61 10.31
C GLU A 38 -2.07 -1.18 11.44
N ALA A 39 -0.94 -0.55 11.09
CA ALA A 39 0.04 -0.04 12.03
C ALA A 39 -0.38 1.26 12.75
N ARG A 40 -1.59 1.78 12.53
CA ARG A 40 -2.03 3.11 13.00
C ARG A 40 -1.02 4.20 12.65
N PHE A 41 -0.54 4.16 11.40
CA PHE A 41 0.45 5.04 10.80
C PHE A 41 1.84 5.02 11.46
N ASN A 42 2.16 4.01 12.28
CA ASN A 42 3.52 3.78 12.75
C ASN A 42 4.37 3.12 11.64
N GLN A 43 5.23 3.90 11.00
CA GLN A 43 6.06 3.44 9.87
C GLN A 43 6.99 2.26 10.22
N LYS A 44 7.52 2.19 11.45
CA LYS A 44 8.38 1.06 11.87
C LYS A 44 7.58 -0.23 11.97
N THR A 45 6.37 -0.15 12.53
CA THR A 45 5.45 -1.29 12.59
C THR A 45 4.96 -1.68 11.19
N ALA A 46 4.63 -0.72 10.33
CA ALA A 46 4.23 -0.99 8.94
C ALA A 46 5.34 -1.69 8.15
N ALA A 47 6.59 -1.26 8.31
CA ALA A 47 7.75 -1.95 7.72
C ALA A 47 7.83 -3.41 8.17
N ARG A 48 7.65 -3.67 9.48
CA ARG A 48 7.62 -5.03 10.04
C ARG A 48 6.47 -5.87 9.49
N ILE A 49 5.27 -5.30 9.35
CA ILE A 49 4.10 -5.98 8.74
C ILE A 49 4.41 -6.42 7.31
N LEU A 50 5.09 -5.57 6.53
CA LEU A 50 5.47 -5.87 5.15
C LEU A 50 6.71 -6.77 5.01
N GLY A 51 7.34 -7.19 6.13
CA GLY A 51 8.59 -7.93 6.08
C GLY A 51 9.77 -7.13 5.49
N LEU A 52 9.70 -5.79 5.58
CA LEU A 52 10.72 -4.88 5.07
C LEU A 52 11.57 -4.32 6.22
N THR A 53 12.83 -4.01 5.93
CA THR A 53 13.59 -3.12 6.79
C THR A 53 12.96 -1.73 6.79
N TYR A 54 13.11 -0.98 7.89
CA TYR A 54 12.63 0.39 7.95
C TYR A 54 13.21 1.27 6.83
N HIS A 55 14.46 1.04 6.40
CA HIS A 55 15.09 1.78 5.30
C HIS A 55 14.41 1.53 3.95
N GLN A 56 14.11 0.26 3.62
CA GLN A 56 13.38 -0.09 2.39
C GLN A 56 11.98 0.52 2.40
N PHE A 57 11.25 0.36 3.52
CA PHE A 57 9.94 0.96 3.70
C PHE A 57 9.99 2.48 3.49
N ARG A 58 10.92 3.17 4.14
CA ARG A 58 11.07 4.63 4.03
C ARG A 58 11.39 5.07 2.60
N GLY A 59 12.18 4.28 1.87
CA GLY A 59 12.46 4.51 0.45
C GLY A 59 11.18 4.46 -0.39
N LEU A 60 10.34 3.45 -0.19
CA LEU A 60 9.05 3.32 -0.87
C LEU A 60 8.06 4.41 -0.46
N TYR A 61 7.96 4.73 0.84
CA TYR A 61 7.09 5.79 1.36
C TYR A 61 7.47 7.14 0.76
N ARG A 62 8.76 7.47 0.67
CA ARG A 62 9.22 8.70 0.02
C ARG A 62 8.87 8.72 -1.48
N LYS A 63 8.96 7.56 -2.15
CA LYS A 63 8.66 7.44 -3.58
C LYS A 63 7.18 7.62 -3.88
N PHE A 64 6.29 7.15 -3.00
CA PHE A 64 4.84 7.08 -3.24
C PHE A 64 4.00 7.91 -2.26
N GLY A 65 4.63 8.78 -1.45
CA GLY A 65 3.96 9.48 -0.37
C GLY A 65 2.79 10.36 -0.86
N LYS A 66 2.94 10.99 -2.03
CA LYS A 66 1.87 11.82 -2.61
C LYS A 66 0.62 11.00 -2.93
N GLU A 67 0.81 9.76 -3.38
CA GLU A 67 -0.27 8.85 -3.74
C GLU A 67 -0.92 8.22 -2.51
N ILE A 68 -0.13 7.92 -1.48
CA ILE A 68 -0.62 7.36 -0.21
C ILE A 68 -1.42 8.42 0.57
N GLU A 69 -1.02 9.68 0.54
CA GLU A 69 -1.68 10.77 1.28
C GLU A 69 -2.99 11.26 0.63
N GLN A 70 -3.24 10.90 -0.63
CA GLN A 70 -4.45 11.29 -1.38
C GLN A 70 -5.56 10.23 -1.39
N ALA A 71 -5.38 9.10 -0.68
CA ALA A 71 -6.23 7.91 -0.75
C ALA A 71 -6.95 7.54 0.56
#